data_AF-T1A1K5-F1
#
_entry.id   AF-T1A1K5-F1
#
_cell.length_a   1.000
_cell.length_b   1.000
_cell.length_c   1.000
_cell.angle_alpha   90.00
_cell.angle_beta   90.00
_cell.angle_gamma   90.00
#
_symmetry.space_group_name_H-M   'P 1'
#
loop_
_entity.id
_entity.type
_entity.pdbx_description
1 polymer ?
#
loop_
_entity_poly.entity_id
_entity_poly.type
_entity_poly.pdbx_seq_one_letter_code
_entity_poly.pdbx_strand_id
1 'polypeptide(L)'
;ASRASPERERVCAMVASRVLEPHTKLATTRWWHTTTLAEEYGVEGADERDLYAAMDWLLERQGAIERKLAARHLREGALALYDLSSSYFEGTHCPLAKIGHNRDGKKNKLQVNYGLLTNRAGCPVAVSVYEGNDRGCQDAHAAGEQAP
;
A
#
# COMPACT_ATOMS: atom_id res chain seq x y z
N ALA A 1 8.16 -14.57 -14.72
CA ALA A 1 7.28 -14.32 -13.55
C ALA A 1 8.13 -14.20 -12.29
N SER A 2 7.66 -13.52 -11.23
CA SER A 2 8.32 -13.61 -9.92
C SER A 2 8.30 -15.06 -9.43
N ARG A 3 9.38 -15.53 -8.81
CA ARG A 3 9.45 -16.88 -8.22
C ARG A 3 8.37 -17.01 -7.14
N ALA A 4 7.70 -18.15 -7.08
CA ALA A 4 6.75 -18.45 -6.01
C ALA A 4 7.46 -18.41 -4.65
N SER A 5 6.82 -17.79 -3.65
CA SER A 5 7.28 -17.79 -2.26
C SER A 5 6.08 -17.73 -1.32
N PRO A 6 6.19 -18.26 -0.09
CA PRO A 6 5.11 -18.21 0.89
C PRO A 6 4.63 -16.79 1.19
N GLU A 7 5.54 -15.82 1.26
CA GLU A 7 5.21 -14.41 1.51
C GLU A 7 4.41 -13.81 0.36
N ARG A 8 4.78 -14.14 -0.89
CA ARG A 8 4.02 -13.72 -2.07
C ARG A 8 2.59 -14.25 -2.02
N GLU A 9 2.39 -15.54 -1.71
CA GLU A 9 1.05 -16.11 -1.67
C GLU A 9 0.21 -15.49 -0.54
N ARG A 10 0.81 -15.25 0.64
CA ARG A 10 0.14 -14.52 1.73
C ARG A 10 -0.26 -13.10 1.32
N VAL A 11 0.60 -12.38 0.61
CA VAL A 11 0.26 -11.04 0.08
C VAL A 11 -0.89 -11.13 -0.92
N CYS A 12 -0.83 -12.06 -1.88
CA CYS A 12 -1.89 -12.24 -2.88
C CYS A 12 -3.21 -12.63 -2.22
N ALA A 13 -3.19 -13.54 -1.25
CA ALA A 13 -4.36 -13.92 -0.47
C ALA A 13 -4.94 -12.72 0.31
N MET A 14 -4.10 -11.88 0.93
CA MET A 14 -4.55 -10.66 1.60
C MET A 14 -5.19 -9.65 0.64
N VAL A 15 -4.63 -9.49 -0.57
CA VAL A 15 -5.21 -8.62 -1.60
C VAL A 15 -6.57 -9.15 -2.05
N ALA A 16 -6.66 -10.43 -2.38
CA ALA A 16 -7.91 -11.07 -2.78
C ALA A 16 -8.97 -10.95 -1.67
N SER A 17 -8.58 -11.20 -0.41
CA SER A 17 -9.47 -11.05 0.75
C SER A 17 -9.98 -9.62 0.89
N ARG A 18 -9.14 -8.61 0.71
CA ARG A 18 -9.57 -7.20 0.79
C ARG A 18 -10.59 -6.83 -0.28
N VAL A 19 -10.54 -7.47 -1.45
CA VAL A 19 -11.52 -7.27 -2.55
C VAL A 19 -12.84 -7.99 -2.25
N LEU A 20 -12.78 -9.20 -1.68
CA LEU A 20 -13.95 -10.04 -1.47
C LEU A 20 -14.68 -9.73 -0.15
N GLU A 21 -13.94 -9.67 0.96
CA GLU A 21 -14.48 -9.46 2.30
C GLU A 21 -13.42 -8.74 3.18
N PRO A 22 -13.43 -7.40 3.22
CA PRO A 22 -12.39 -6.63 3.90
C PRO A 22 -12.46 -6.75 5.43
N HIS A 23 -11.36 -7.24 6.02
CA HIS A 23 -11.24 -7.45 7.46
C HIS A 23 -9.88 -6.97 8.01
N THR A 24 -9.74 -6.95 9.34
CA THR A 24 -8.42 -6.85 10.00
C THR A 24 -7.61 -8.13 9.74
N LYS A 25 -6.28 -8.12 9.87
CA LYS A 25 -5.45 -9.31 9.60
C LYS A 25 -5.86 -10.52 10.44
N LEU A 26 -6.10 -10.32 11.73
CA LEU A 26 -6.63 -11.37 12.61
C LEU A 26 -7.99 -11.92 12.18
N ALA A 27 -8.90 -11.06 11.73
CA ALA A 27 -10.22 -11.50 11.27
C ALA A 27 -10.14 -12.16 9.88
N THR A 28 -9.22 -11.71 9.01
CA THR A 28 -8.94 -12.33 7.71
C THR A 28 -8.48 -13.77 7.87
N THR A 29 -7.55 -14.08 8.77
CA THR A 29 -7.09 -15.47 8.97
C THR A 29 -8.19 -16.37 9.51
N ARG A 30 -9.10 -15.85 10.35
CA ARG A 30 -10.29 -16.58 10.80
C ARG A 30 -11.28 -16.84 9.65
N TRP A 31 -11.53 -15.82 8.83
CA TRP A 31 -12.41 -15.91 7.67
C TRP A 31 -11.90 -16.88 6.62
N TRP A 32 -10.58 -17.02 6.46
CA TRP A 32 -9.97 -18.02 5.60
C TRP A 32 -10.41 -19.45 5.91
N HIS A 33 -10.67 -19.80 7.17
CA HIS A 33 -11.18 -21.12 7.54
C HIS A 33 -12.65 -21.35 7.14
N THR A 34 -13.35 -20.34 6.61
CA THR A 34 -14.73 -20.47 6.12
C THR A 34 -14.84 -20.35 4.60
N THR A 35 -13.71 -20.35 3.88
CA THR A 35 -13.68 -20.19 2.41
C THR A 35 -12.60 -21.07 1.79
N THR A 36 -12.70 -21.37 0.49
CA THR A 36 -11.65 -22.09 -0.26
C THR A 36 -10.49 -21.19 -0.69
N LEU A 37 -10.55 -19.88 -0.39
CA LEU A 37 -9.49 -18.94 -0.79
C LEU A 37 -8.14 -19.29 -0.17
N ALA A 38 -8.16 -19.80 1.07
CA ALA A 38 -6.96 -20.18 1.78
C ALA A 38 -6.21 -21.32 1.06
N GLU A 39 -6.95 -22.32 0.58
CA GLU A 39 -6.43 -23.47 -0.17
C GLU A 39 -5.87 -23.05 -1.54
N GLU A 40 -6.56 -22.14 -2.24
CA GLU A 40 -6.13 -21.62 -3.54
C GLU A 40 -4.74 -20.95 -3.48
N TYR A 41 -4.42 -20.32 -2.35
CA TYR A 41 -3.12 -19.68 -2.11
C TYR A 41 -2.18 -20.51 -1.23
N GLY A 42 -2.58 -21.66 -0.71
CA GLY A 42 -1.78 -22.47 0.22
C GLY A 42 -1.43 -21.74 1.53
N VAL A 43 -2.38 -21.00 2.10
CA VAL A 43 -2.22 -20.16 3.31
C VAL A 43 -3.10 -20.60 4.48
N GLU A 44 -3.61 -21.84 4.46
CA GLU A 44 -4.55 -22.39 5.46
C GLU A 44 -3.97 -22.37 6.88
N GLY A 45 -2.65 -22.52 7.00
CA GLY A 45 -1.93 -22.50 8.28
C GLY A 45 -1.41 -21.11 8.70
N ALA A 46 -1.66 -20.06 7.91
CA ALA A 46 -1.10 -18.74 8.20
C ALA A 46 -1.88 -18.01 9.30
N ASP A 47 -1.14 -17.42 10.25
CA ASP A 47 -1.72 -16.59 11.30
C ASP A 47 -1.50 -15.09 11.04
N GLU A 48 -2.01 -14.24 11.95
CA GLU A 48 -1.87 -12.78 11.82
C GLU A 48 -0.40 -12.32 11.77
N ARG A 49 0.50 -13.00 12.49
CA ARG A 49 1.93 -12.65 12.53
C ARG A 49 2.58 -12.96 11.19
N ASP A 50 2.22 -14.08 10.57
CA ASP A 50 2.66 -14.40 9.20
C ASP A 50 2.23 -13.32 8.20
N LEU A 51 1.03 -12.75 8.38
CA LEU A 51 0.54 -11.68 7.51
C LEU A 51 1.32 -10.38 7.69
N TYR A 52 1.65 -9.99 8.92
CA TYR A 52 2.51 -8.82 9.15
C TYR A 52 3.93 -9.05 8.61
N ALA A 53 4.52 -10.22 8.83
CA ALA A 53 5.83 -10.55 8.26
C ALA A 53 5.82 -10.52 6.72
N ALA A 54 4.73 -10.97 6.09
CA ALA A 54 4.56 -10.87 4.64
C ALA A 54 4.41 -9.42 4.16
N MET A 55 3.84 -8.51 4.97
CA MET A 55 3.79 -7.07 4.67
C MET A 55 5.18 -6.42 4.74
N ASP A 56 5.99 -6.77 5.73
CA ASP A 56 7.39 -6.30 5.83
C ASP A 56 8.20 -6.77 4.61
N TRP A 57 8.05 -8.05 4.25
CA TRP A 57 8.65 -8.61 3.04
C TRP A 57 8.21 -7.89 1.75
N LEU A 58 6.94 -7.49 1.68
CA LEU A 58 6.41 -6.73 0.54
C LEU A 58 7.00 -5.31 0.49
N LEU A 59 7.12 -4.65 1.64
CA LEU A 59 7.65 -3.30 1.76
C LEU A 59 9.09 -3.22 1.24
N GLU A 60 9.95 -4.19 1.59
CA GLU A 60 11.31 -4.29 1.06
C GLU A 60 11.36 -4.36 -0.48
N ARG A 61 10.29 -4.86 -1.11
CA ARG A 61 10.18 -5.08 -2.55
C ARG A 61 9.42 -3.97 -3.28
N GLN A 62 8.85 -3.01 -2.55
CA GLN A 62 8.00 -1.96 -3.10
C GLN A 62 8.68 -1.26 -4.29
N GLY A 63 9.87 -0.70 -4.12
CA GLY A 63 10.53 0.04 -5.20
C GLY A 63 10.81 -0.81 -6.45
N ALA A 64 11.08 -2.11 -6.30
CA ALA A 64 11.26 -3.01 -7.44
C ALA A 64 9.95 -3.34 -8.16
N ILE A 65 8.84 -3.43 -7.42
CA ILE A 65 7.50 -3.62 -7.97
C ILE A 65 7.05 -2.35 -8.70
N GLU A 66 7.20 -1.19 -8.07
CA GLU A 66 6.81 0.11 -8.63
C GLU A 66 7.58 0.42 -9.91
N ARG A 67 8.90 0.15 -9.97
CA ARG A 67 9.66 0.28 -11.23
C ARG A 67 9.11 -0.59 -12.37
N LYS A 68 8.68 -1.82 -12.06
CA LYS A 68 8.07 -2.70 -13.08
C LYS A 68 6.70 -2.21 -13.51
N LEU A 69 5.90 -1.67 -12.57
CA LEU A 69 4.61 -1.06 -12.90
C LEU A 69 4.79 0.21 -13.73
N ALA A 70 5.75 1.07 -13.38
CA ALA A 70 6.08 2.28 -14.12
C ALA A 70 6.49 1.95 -15.56
N ALA A 71 7.45 1.03 -15.75
CA ALA A 71 7.88 0.60 -17.08
C ALA A 71 6.75 -0.03 -17.92
N ARG A 72 5.71 -0.59 -17.28
CA ARG A 72 4.57 -1.21 -17.96
C ARG A 72 3.44 -0.23 -18.27
N HIS A 73 3.25 0.77 -17.42
CA HIS A 73 2.02 1.58 -17.39
C HIS A 73 2.25 3.08 -17.59
N LEU A 74 3.51 3.54 -17.57
CA LEU A 74 3.93 4.90 -17.88
C LEU A 74 4.83 4.91 -19.13
N ARG A 75 4.96 6.09 -19.72
CA ARG A 75 5.87 6.40 -20.83
C ARG A 75 6.30 7.85 -20.67
N GLU A 76 7.49 8.18 -21.15
CA GLU A 76 7.96 9.56 -21.20
C GLU A 76 6.90 10.49 -21.83
N GLY A 77 6.71 11.66 -21.23
CA GLY A 77 5.73 12.66 -21.67
C GLY A 77 4.26 12.29 -21.45
N ALA A 78 3.94 11.15 -20.81
CA ALA A 78 2.57 10.83 -20.45
C ALA A 78 2.07 11.62 -19.23
N LEU A 79 0.74 11.85 -19.20
CA LEU A 79 0.06 12.32 -18.01
C LEU A 79 0.06 11.24 -16.93
N ALA A 80 0.66 11.57 -15.79
CA ALA A 80 0.48 10.84 -14.54
C ALA A 80 -0.44 11.66 -13.61
N LEU A 81 -1.34 10.97 -12.91
CA LEU A 81 -2.23 11.58 -11.93
C LEU A 81 -1.68 11.29 -10.54
N TYR A 82 -1.60 12.33 -9.71
CA TYR A 82 -1.17 12.22 -8.33
C TYR A 82 -2.24 12.78 -7.41
N ASP A 83 -2.62 12.01 -6.40
CA ASP A 83 -3.47 12.48 -5.30
C ASP A 83 -2.75 12.27 -3.96
N LEU A 84 -2.96 13.22 -3.04
CA LEU A 84 -2.48 13.15 -1.67
C LEU A 84 -3.67 13.08 -0.72
N SER A 85 -3.72 12.02 0.07
CA SER A 85 -4.74 11.82 1.08
C SER A 85 -4.14 11.72 2.48
N SER A 86 -4.87 12.20 3.49
CA SER A 86 -4.43 12.21 4.90
C SER A 86 -5.31 11.28 5.73
N SER A 87 -4.75 10.67 6.78
CA SER A 87 -5.53 10.01 7.83
C SER A 87 -5.07 10.49 9.20
N TYR A 88 -6.02 10.87 10.06
CA TYR A 88 -5.71 11.28 11.43
C TYR A 88 -5.55 10.06 12.34
N PHE A 89 -4.69 10.19 13.34
CA PHE A 89 -4.33 9.16 14.29
C PHE A 89 -4.75 9.58 15.70
N GLU A 90 -5.22 8.61 16.48
CA GLU A 90 -5.46 8.77 17.92
C GLU A 90 -4.32 8.15 18.76
N GLY A 91 -3.47 7.32 18.15
CA GLY A 91 -2.30 6.75 18.80
C GLY A 91 -1.11 7.71 18.82
N THR A 92 -0.19 7.50 19.76
CA THR A 92 0.97 8.39 20.01
C THR A 92 2.33 7.82 19.59
N HIS A 93 2.38 6.57 19.12
CA HIS A 93 3.64 5.84 18.88
C HIS A 93 4.03 5.70 17.41
N CYS A 94 3.23 6.23 16.48
CA CYS A 94 3.60 6.22 15.07
C CYS A 94 4.59 7.36 14.80
N PRO A 95 5.84 7.08 14.37
CA PRO A 95 6.85 8.11 14.18
C PRO A 95 6.50 9.11 13.08
N LEU A 96 5.74 8.67 12.07
CA LEU A 96 5.27 9.50 10.95
C LEU A 96 4.10 10.41 11.34
N ALA A 97 3.44 10.14 12.47
CA ALA A 97 2.27 10.88 12.88
C ALA A 97 2.68 12.26 13.40
N LYS A 98 2.44 13.31 12.61
CA LYS A 98 2.74 14.71 12.95
C LYS A 98 1.49 15.56 12.81
N ILE A 99 1.43 16.67 13.53
CA ILE A 99 0.36 17.66 13.34
C ILE A 99 0.64 18.40 12.02
N GLY A 100 -0.32 18.38 11.12
CA GLY A 100 -0.24 19.07 9.84
C GLY A 100 -1.59 19.59 9.37
N HIS A 101 -1.64 20.01 8.11
CA HIS A 101 -2.89 20.47 7.51
C HIS A 101 -3.80 19.28 7.23
N ASN A 102 -4.87 19.14 8.01
CA ASN A 102 -5.84 18.06 7.86
C ASN A 102 -6.91 18.46 6.84
N ARG A 103 -7.07 17.66 5.77
CA ARG A 103 -8.09 17.89 4.72
C ARG A 103 -9.52 17.88 5.28
N ASP A 104 -9.79 17.03 6.28
CA ASP A 104 -11.11 16.86 6.90
C ASP A 104 -11.40 17.92 7.99
N GLY A 105 -10.55 18.95 8.12
CA GLY A 105 -10.75 20.07 9.04
C GLY A 105 -10.55 19.72 10.52
N LYS A 106 -10.06 18.51 10.83
CA LYS A 106 -9.81 18.10 12.22
C LYS A 106 -8.57 18.80 12.76
N LYS A 107 -8.80 19.78 13.64
CA LYS A 107 -7.74 20.55 14.29
C LYS A 107 -7.02 19.72 15.34
N ASN A 108 -5.72 19.97 15.50
CA ASN A 108 -4.88 19.42 16.57
C ASN A 108 -4.87 17.89 16.65
N LYS A 109 -5.00 17.21 15.50
CA LYS A 109 -4.86 15.75 15.41
C LYS A 109 -3.54 15.41 14.72
N LEU A 110 -2.86 14.40 15.25
CA LEU A 110 -1.75 13.77 14.55
C LEU A 110 -2.29 13.14 13.26
N GLN A 111 -1.48 13.14 12.20
CA GLN A 111 -1.87 12.53 10.93
C GLN A 111 -0.67 11.95 10.19
N VAL A 112 -0.95 11.10 9.22
CA VAL A 112 0.01 10.58 8.24
C VAL A 112 -0.58 10.82 6.85
N ASN A 113 0.27 11.13 5.88
CA ASN A 113 -0.14 11.41 4.51
C ASN A 113 0.30 10.27 3.59
N TYR A 114 -0.52 9.99 2.58
CA TYR A 114 -0.27 8.95 1.57
C TYR A 114 -0.46 9.55 0.19
N GLY A 115 0.57 9.43 -0.66
CA GLY A 115 0.53 9.84 -2.05
C GLY A 115 0.30 8.64 -2.96
N LEU A 116 -0.64 8.74 -3.88
CA LEU A 116 -0.91 7.71 -4.88
C LEU A 116 -0.63 8.26 -6.28
N LEU A 117 0.30 7.63 -7.00
CA LEU A 117 0.57 7.90 -8.39
C LEU A 117 -0.14 6.88 -9.27
N THR A 118 -0.88 7.37 -10.26
CA THR A 118 -1.56 6.52 -11.25
C THR A 118 -1.27 7.00 -12.66
N ASN A 119 -1.42 6.10 -13.64
CA ASN A 119 -1.43 6.52 -15.03
C ASN A 119 -2.74 7.24 -15.39
N ARG A 120 -2.85 7.74 -16.62
CA ARG A 120 -4.08 8.42 -17.10
C ARG A 120 -5.38 7.61 -16.95
N ALA A 121 -5.32 6.28 -16.96
CA ALA A 121 -6.48 5.41 -16.78
C ALA A 121 -6.84 5.15 -15.31
N GLY A 122 -6.10 5.74 -14.35
CA GLY A 122 -6.27 5.50 -12.93
C GLY A 122 -5.64 4.20 -12.44
N CYS A 123 -4.78 3.55 -13.24
CA CYS A 123 -4.06 2.35 -12.81
C CYS A 123 -2.94 2.75 -11.81
N PRO A 124 -2.95 2.22 -10.57
CA PRO A 124 -1.91 2.50 -9.58
C PRO A 124 -0.51 2.07 -10.05
N VAL A 125 0.46 2.97 -9.88
CA VAL A 125 1.86 2.74 -10.26
C VAL A 125 2.79 2.78 -9.04
N ALA A 126 2.59 3.75 -8.14
CA ALA A 126 3.40 3.91 -6.95
C ALA A 126 2.60 4.48 -5.78
N VAL A 127 3.01 4.18 -4.55
CA VAL A 127 2.43 4.72 -3.33
C VAL A 127 3.52 5.17 -2.37
N SER A 128 3.40 6.39 -1.84
CA SER A 128 4.35 6.93 -0.86
C SER A 128 3.64 7.23 0.45
N VAL A 129 4.36 7.13 1.57
CA VAL A 129 3.87 7.50 2.90
C VAL A 129 4.77 8.60 3.46
N TYR A 130 4.17 9.66 3.97
CA TYR A 130 4.87 10.85 4.47
C TYR A 130 4.45 11.19 5.88
N GLU A 131 5.32 11.95 6.57
CA GLU A 131 4.96 12.57 7.83
C GLU A 131 3.74 13.50 7.68
N GLY A 132 2.92 13.61 8.73
CA GLY A 132 1.65 14.36 8.66
C GLY A 132 1.76 15.84 8.29
N ASN A 133 2.92 16.45 8.50
CA ASN A 133 3.24 17.84 8.16
C ASN A 133 3.87 18.02 6.77
N ASP A 134 4.16 16.93 6.05
CA ASP A 134 4.71 16.95 4.70
C ASP A 134 3.59 16.92 3.65
N ARG A 135 3.75 17.68 2.57
CA ARG A 135 2.80 17.75 1.45
C ARG A 135 3.15 16.79 0.30
N GLY A 136 4.17 15.95 0.42
CA GLY A 136 4.51 14.89 -0.53
C GLY A 136 4.88 15.36 -1.95
N CYS A 137 5.10 16.67 -2.14
CA CYS A 137 5.27 17.29 -3.46
C CYS A 137 6.60 16.91 -4.14
N GLN A 138 7.60 16.46 -3.36
CA GLN A 138 8.94 16.16 -3.86
C GLN A 138 9.01 14.83 -4.64
N ASP A 139 8.22 13.82 -4.26
CA ASP A 139 8.25 12.50 -4.90
C ASP A 139 7.44 12.44 -6.20
N ALA A 140 6.42 13.28 -6.36
CA ALA A 140 5.70 13.39 -7.64
C ALA A 140 6.65 13.80 -8.78
N HIS A 141 7.65 14.63 -8.48
CA HIS A 141 8.73 14.97 -9.40
C HIS A 141 9.71 13.81 -9.59
N ALA A 142 10.16 13.17 -8.51
CA ALA A 142 11.13 12.07 -8.58
C ALA A 142 10.60 10.82 -9.30
N ALA A 143 9.31 10.50 -9.15
CA ALA A 143 8.66 9.40 -9.87
C ALA A 143 8.48 9.71 -11.37
N GLY A 144 8.38 10.99 -11.74
CA GLY A 144 8.42 11.44 -13.14
C GLY A 144 9.82 11.38 -13.76
N GLU A 145 10.86 11.60 -12.95
CA GLU A 145 12.28 11.56 -13.37
C GLU A 145 12.84 10.12 -13.45
N GLN A 146 12.24 9.18 -12.73
CA GLN A 146 12.59 7.75 -12.76
C GLN A 146 11.73 6.91 -13.74
N ALA A 147 10.77 7.55 -14.41
CA ALA A 147 10.06 6.93 -15.52
C ALA A 147 10.99 6.87 -16.75
N PRO A 148 11.01 5.75 -17.50
CA PRO A 148 11.88 5.59 -18.66
C PRO A 148 11.54 6.54 -19.80
#